data_AF-A0A959XC84-F1
#
_entry.id   AF-A0A959XC84-F1
#
_cell.length_a   1.000
_cell.length_b   1.000
_cell.length_c   1.000
_cell.angle_alpha   90.00
_cell.angle_beta   90.00
_cell.angle_gamma   90.00
#
_symmetry.space_group_name_H-M   'P 1'
#
loop_
_entity.id
_entity.type
_entity.pdbx_description
1 polymer ?
#
loop_
_entity_poly.entity_id
_entity_poly.type
_entity_poly.pdbx_seq_one_letter_code
_entity_poly.pdbx_strand_id
1 'polypeptide(L)'
;MPAVVVLGAQWGDEGKGKATDLLTTGSAIDFCVRTSGGHNAGHTIVVDGKKFATHLLPSSILTKSCVSVIGNGVVVSPEALFREYDAMVAAGVEMGELKISANAHIIASYHSTIDKITERFLGKNKIGTTGRGIGPAYADKINRIGIRMADLFDEHILAQKVEGALESRNHLLTKVYNRRAITVDEVVEDLLSYVGRLQPMIADTSLMINRALDEDKTVLFEGAQATMLDVDHGTYPFVTSSSPIAGGVCTGAGIGPTRIDRVIGVIKAYTTRVGSGPFPTELFDQDG
;
A
#
# COMPACT_ATOMS: atom_id res chain seq x y z
N MET A 1 -6.58 15.72 20.20
CA MET A 1 -7.14 14.79 19.19
C MET A 1 -5.96 14.04 18.58
N PRO A 2 -5.41 13.07 19.32
CA PRO A 2 -4.22 12.33 18.90
C PRO A 2 -4.42 11.46 17.67
N ALA A 3 -5.64 11.16 17.20
CA ALA A 3 -5.87 10.29 16.04
C ALA A 3 -6.78 10.91 14.97
N VAL A 4 -6.19 11.26 13.83
CA VAL A 4 -6.91 11.86 12.69
C VAL A 4 -6.80 10.94 11.47
N VAL A 5 -7.92 10.62 10.84
CA VAL A 5 -7.95 9.83 9.59
C VAL A 5 -8.25 10.74 8.41
N VAL A 6 -7.47 10.60 7.32
CA VAL A 6 -7.74 11.25 6.04
C VAL A 6 -8.04 10.17 5.01
N LEU A 7 -9.22 10.20 4.39
CA LEU A 7 -9.65 9.22 3.40
C LEU A 7 -10.31 9.86 2.18
N GLY A 8 -10.42 9.10 1.09
CA GLY A 8 -11.07 9.53 -0.15
C GLY A 8 -12.54 9.12 -0.12
N ALA A 9 -13.43 10.04 -0.46
CA ALA A 9 -14.87 9.78 -0.46
C ALA A 9 -15.40 9.23 -1.80
N GLN A 10 -14.59 9.20 -2.86
CA GLN A 10 -15.02 8.85 -4.23
C GLN A 10 -14.27 7.59 -4.72
N TRP A 11 -13.73 7.60 -5.96
CA TRP A 11 -13.00 6.48 -6.59
C TRP A 11 -11.48 6.75 -6.71
N GLY A 12 -10.91 7.50 -5.77
CA GLY A 12 -9.49 7.85 -5.77
C GLY A 12 -9.22 9.20 -6.44
N ASP A 13 -7.95 9.62 -6.42
CA ASP A 13 -7.49 10.90 -6.98
C ASP A 13 -8.16 12.18 -6.40
N GLU A 14 -8.67 12.13 -5.17
CA GLU A 14 -9.33 13.29 -4.55
C GLU A 14 -8.36 14.35 -4.00
N GLY A 15 -7.05 14.13 -4.13
CA GLY A 15 -6.04 15.03 -3.58
C GLY A 15 -5.69 14.78 -2.11
N LYS A 16 -5.92 13.56 -1.60
CA LYS A 16 -5.58 13.15 -0.22
C LYS A 16 -4.13 13.43 0.16
N GLY A 17 -3.17 13.20 -0.74
CA GLY A 17 -1.75 13.45 -0.47
C GLY A 17 -1.49 14.93 -0.18
N LYS A 18 -2.13 15.85 -0.91
CA LYS A 18 -2.05 17.30 -0.63
C LYS A 18 -2.71 17.66 0.70
N ALA A 19 -3.86 17.08 1.02
CA ALA A 19 -4.50 17.29 2.32
C ALA A 19 -3.62 16.79 3.47
N THR A 20 -3.00 15.62 3.30
CA THR A 20 -2.06 15.00 4.26
C THR A 20 -0.84 15.89 4.45
N ASP A 21 -0.21 16.32 3.35
CA ASP A 21 0.96 17.20 3.36
C ASP A 21 0.69 18.54 4.07
N LEU A 22 -0.45 19.19 3.78
CA LEU A 22 -0.87 20.42 4.45
C LEU A 22 -1.10 20.23 5.96
N LEU A 23 -1.65 19.08 6.36
CA LEU A 23 -1.86 18.76 7.77
C LEU A 23 -0.55 18.45 8.48
N THR A 24 0.38 17.73 7.85
CA THR A 24 1.68 17.38 8.45
C THR A 24 2.65 18.56 8.52
N THR A 25 2.53 19.54 7.62
CA THR A 25 3.37 20.74 7.61
C THR A 25 2.77 21.89 8.43
N GLY A 26 1.44 21.99 8.49
CA GLY A 26 0.72 23.08 9.18
C GLY A 26 0.30 22.78 10.62
N SER A 27 0.43 21.53 11.09
CA SER A 27 0.10 21.11 12.46
C SER A 27 1.23 20.23 13.03
N ALA A 28 1.34 20.18 14.36
CA ALA A 28 2.27 19.27 15.03
C ALA A 28 1.78 17.83 14.89
N ILE A 29 2.19 17.14 13.81
CA ILE A 29 1.94 15.72 13.59
C ILE A 29 3.23 14.95 13.84
N ASP A 30 3.18 14.03 14.81
CA ASP A 30 4.31 13.22 15.24
C ASP A 30 4.48 11.96 14.38
N PHE A 31 3.36 11.38 13.93
CA PHE A 31 3.33 10.18 13.11
C PHE A 31 2.36 10.31 11.94
N CYS A 32 2.73 9.78 10.79
CA CYS A 32 1.83 9.60 9.66
C CYS A 32 1.88 8.15 9.19
N VAL A 33 0.73 7.49 9.18
CA VAL A 33 0.61 6.04 9.05
C VAL A 33 -0.22 5.70 7.83
N ARG A 34 0.37 5.00 6.87
CA ARG A 34 -0.35 4.41 5.73
C ARG A 34 -0.85 3.02 6.13
N THR A 35 -2.15 2.77 5.98
CA THR A 35 -2.81 1.63 6.64
C THR A 35 -3.27 0.52 5.71
N SER A 36 -3.42 0.78 4.40
CA SER A 36 -3.94 -0.20 3.44
C SER A 36 -3.39 0.02 2.03
N GLY A 37 -3.82 -0.80 1.08
CA GLY A 37 -3.33 -0.79 -0.29
C GLY A 37 -1.89 -1.26 -0.40
N GLY A 38 -1.14 -0.66 -1.32
CA GLY A 38 0.27 -0.89 -1.58
C GLY A 38 0.77 0.15 -2.57
N HIS A 39 1.70 -0.23 -3.43
CA HIS A 39 2.19 0.67 -4.48
C HIS A 39 1.17 0.90 -5.62
N ASN A 40 -0.12 0.64 -5.44
CA ASN A 40 -1.18 0.97 -6.40
C ASN A 40 -1.90 2.29 -6.11
N ALA A 41 -1.65 2.89 -4.95
CA ALA A 41 -1.96 4.30 -4.70
C ALA A 41 -0.77 5.15 -5.14
N GLY A 42 -0.96 6.44 -5.34
CA GLY A 42 0.15 7.36 -5.47
C GLY A 42 -0.27 8.80 -5.26
N HIS A 43 0.73 9.63 -4.98
CA HIS A 43 0.59 11.07 -4.96
C HIS A 43 1.85 11.69 -5.55
N THR A 44 1.72 12.93 -6.03
CA THR A 44 2.89 13.67 -6.51
C THR A 44 3.38 14.56 -5.38
N ILE A 45 4.65 14.42 -5.03
CA ILE A 45 5.36 15.33 -4.13
C ILE A 45 6.17 16.30 -4.98
N VAL A 46 6.26 17.56 -4.57
CA VAL A 46 7.10 18.57 -5.24
C VAL A 46 8.15 19.09 -4.27
N VAL A 47 9.43 18.89 -4.60
CA VAL A 47 10.58 19.39 -3.82
C VAL A 47 11.43 20.26 -4.72
N ASP A 48 11.64 21.51 -4.34
CA ASP A 48 12.45 22.48 -5.11
C ASP A 48 12.09 22.54 -6.61
N GLY A 49 10.77 22.49 -6.91
CA GLY A 49 10.24 22.49 -8.26
C GLY A 49 10.34 21.15 -9.02
N LYS A 50 10.99 20.12 -8.45
CA LYS A 50 11.04 18.76 -9.00
C LYS A 50 9.86 17.94 -8.51
N LYS A 51 9.19 17.24 -9.44
CA LYS A 51 8.06 16.37 -9.15
C LYS A 51 8.53 14.92 -8.94
N PHE A 52 8.10 14.31 -7.85
CA PHE A 52 8.32 12.90 -7.54
C PHE A 52 6.98 12.19 -7.44
N ALA A 53 6.77 11.15 -8.25
CA ALA A 53 5.62 10.27 -8.11
C ALA A 53 5.94 9.21 -7.05
N THR A 54 5.31 9.30 -5.89
CA THR A 54 5.44 8.35 -4.79
C THR A 54 4.21 7.45 -4.74
N HIS A 55 4.40 6.19 -4.35
CA HIS A 55 3.33 5.21 -4.20
C HIS A 55 3.38 4.56 -2.83
N LEU A 56 4.54 4.02 -2.44
CA LEU A 56 4.72 3.41 -1.12
C LEU A 56 5.12 4.41 -0.06
N LEU A 57 5.98 5.37 -0.39
CA LEU A 57 6.41 6.37 0.59
C LEU A 57 5.20 7.24 1.00
N PRO A 58 4.90 7.34 2.32
CA PRO A 58 3.88 8.27 2.82
C PRO A 58 4.18 9.72 2.46
N SER A 59 3.17 10.58 2.32
CA SER A 59 3.38 12.00 1.97
C SER A 59 4.26 12.74 2.98
N SER A 60 4.22 12.29 4.24
CA SER A 60 5.01 12.83 5.35
C SER A 60 6.51 12.57 5.25
N ILE A 61 7.00 11.80 4.26
CA ILE A 61 8.41 11.40 4.18
C ILE A 61 9.38 12.60 4.08
N LEU A 62 8.89 13.77 3.70
CA LEU A 62 9.67 15.02 3.69
C LEU A 62 9.67 15.78 5.02
N THR A 63 8.78 15.42 5.95
CA THR A 63 8.61 16.13 7.21
C THR A 63 9.48 15.48 8.28
N LYS A 64 10.68 16.03 8.54
CA LYS A 64 11.66 15.44 9.47
C LYS A 64 11.16 15.27 10.92
N SER A 65 10.21 16.10 11.35
CA SER A 65 9.60 16.01 12.68
C SER A 65 8.50 14.94 12.77
N CYS A 66 8.09 14.36 11.64
CA CYS A 66 7.02 13.36 11.56
C CYS A 66 7.62 12.00 11.16
N VAL A 67 7.39 10.98 11.97
CA VAL A 67 7.78 9.61 11.63
C VAL A 67 6.76 9.03 10.63
N SER A 68 7.25 8.65 9.46
CA SER A 68 6.44 8.00 8.42
C SER A 68 6.35 6.51 8.71
N VAL A 69 5.14 5.95 8.68
CA VAL A 69 4.89 4.55 9.05
C VAL A 69 4.10 3.83 7.96
N ILE A 70 4.57 2.66 7.57
CA ILE A 70 3.82 1.69 6.76
C ILE A 70 3.26 0.62 7.70
N GLY A 71 1.95 0.64 7.92
CA GLY A 71 1.24 -0.27 8.81
C GLY A 71 1.13 -1.70 8.28
N ASN A 72 0.69 -2.63 9.14
CA ASN A 72 0.55 -4.05 8.82
C ASN A 72 -0.52 -4.36 7.78
N GLY A 73 -1.43 -3.42 7.52
CA GLY A 73 -2.46 -3.58 6.50
C GLY A 73 -1.96 -3.40 5.07
N VAL A 74 -0.80 -2.77 4.88
CA VAL A 74 -0.21 -2.51 3.55
C VAL A 74 0.47 -3.77 3.00
N VAL A 75 0.31 -4.02 1.69
CA VAL A 75 1.14 -4.97 0.94
C VAL A 75 2.29 -4.20 0.27
N VAL A 76 3.53 -4.57 0.60
CA VAL A 76 4.73 -3.79 0.28
C VAL A 76 5.57 -4.52 -0.74
N SER A 77 5.88 -3.87 -1.86
CA SER A 77 6.90 -4.34 -2.79
C SER A 77 8.25 -3.72 -2.41
N PRO A 78 9.26 -4.50 -1.98
CA PRO A 78 10.59 -3.98 -1.68
C PRO A 78 11.21 -3.29 -2.91
N GLU A 79 11.05 -3.88 -4.09
CA GLU A 79 11.50 -3.30 -5.36
C GLU A 79 10.90 -1.91 -5.60
N ALA A 80 9.57 -1.77 -5.49
CA ALA A 80 8.91 -0.48 -5.71
C ALA A 80 9.29 0.55 -4.63
N LEU A 81 9.40 0.13 -3.37
CA LEU A 81 9.79 0.98 -2.26
C LEU A 81 11.18 1.58 -2.49
N PHE A 82 12.16 0.74 -2.80
CA PHE A 82 13.53 1.23 -2.98
C PHE A 82 13.72 1.98 -4.29
N ARG A 83 12.95 1.69 -5.33
CA ARG A 83 12.92 2.54 -6.53
C ARG A 83 12.51 3.97 -6.20
N GLU A 84 11.47 4.16 -5.38
CA GLU A 84 11.04 5.48 -4.92
C GLU A 84 12.08 6.13 -4.00
N TYR A 85 12.58 5.37 -3.02
CA TYR A 85 13.56 5.84 -2.05
C TYR A 85 14.86 6.30 -2.74
N ASP A 86 15.39 5.49 -3.65
CA ASP A 86 16.63 5.78 -4.38
C ASP A 86 16.49 6.97 -5.33
N ALA A 87 15.32 7.15 -5.94
CA ALA A 87 15.04 8.32 -6.75
C ALA A 87 15.08 9.63 -5.92
N MET A 88 14.58 9.60 -4.68
CA MET A 88 14.66 10.74 -3.76
C MET A 88 16.08 11.00 -3.30
N VAL A 89 16.82 9.96 -2.89
CA VAL A 89 18.23 10.07 -2.48
C VAL A 89 19.10 10.62 -3.61
N ALA A 90 18.95 10.08 -4.83
CA ALA A 90 19.72 10.52 -6.00
C ALA A 90 19.44 11.99 -6.37
N ALA A 91 18.28 12.51 -6.01
CA ALA A 91 17.93 13.91 -6.21
C ALA A 91 18.40 14.83 -5.07
N GLY A 92 19.06 14.31 -4.03
CA GLY A 92 19.53 15.05 -2.87
C GLY A 92 18.41 15.41 -1.88
N VAL A 93 17.27 14.73 -1.94
CA VAL A 93 16.15 14.99 -1.03
C VAL A 93 16.45 14.42 0.35
N GLU A 94 16.44 15.28 1.37
CA GLU A 94 16.56 14.85 2.75
C GLU A 94 15.21 14.30 3.26
N MET A 95 15.16 12.99 3.50
CA MET A 95 13.97 12.32 4.01
C MET A 95 13.95 12.24 5.54
N GLY A 96 12.74 12.23 6.10
CA GLY A 96 12.49 11.90 7.50
C GLY A 96 12.58 10.39 7.77
N GLU A 97 12.23 10.00 8.99
CA GLU A 97 12.29 8.60 9.40
C GLU A 97 11.14 7.78 8.78
N LEU A 98 11.47 6.59 8.29
CA LEU A 98 10.52 5.61 7.78
C LEU A 98 10.54 4.33 8.63
N LYS A 99 9.37 3.90 9.11
CA LYS A 99 9.15 2.62 9.78
C LYS A 99 8.17 1.76 9.01
N ILE A 100 8.42 0.46 8.97
CA ILE A 100 7.64 -0.53 8.24
C ILE A 100 7.26 -1.64 9.23
N SER A 101 5.99 -2.01 9.24
CA SER A 101 5.52 -3.10 10.09
C SER A 101 6.22 -4.41 9.76
N ALA A 102 6.77 -5.06 10.77
CA ALA A 102 7.24 -6.44 10.66
C ALA A 102 6.12 -7.41 10.20
N ASN A 103 4.85 -7.04 10.41
CA ASN A 103 3.67 -7.81 10.00
C ASN A 103 3.10 -7.42 8.63
N ALA A 104 3.66 -6.41 7.95
CA ALA A 104 3.23 -6.07 6.59
C ALA A 104 3.56 -7.23 5.65
N HIS A 105 2.66 -7.51 4.70
CA HIS A 105 2.86 -8.56 3.71
C HIS A 105 3.70 -8.07 2.54
N ILE A 106 4.46 -8.97 1.94
CA ILE A 106 5.37 -8.68 0.83
C ILE A 106 4.70 -8.99 -0.49
N ILE A 107 4.76 -8.04 -1.43
CA ILE A 107 4.52 -8.28 -2.84
C ILE A 107 5.83 -8.79 -3.44
N ALA A 108 6.02 -10.11 -3.40
CA ALA A 108 7.09 -10.80 -4.11
C ALA A 108 6.88 -10.75 -5.64
N SER A 109 7.95 -10.98 -6.40
CA SER A 109 7.99 -10.91 -7.87
C SER A 109 6.90 -11.75 -8.57
N TYR A 110 6.56 -12.92 -8.01
CA TYR A 110 5.52 -13.79 -8.55
C TYR A 110 4.12 -13.17 -8.51
N HIS A 111 3.80 -12.31 -7.54
CA HIS A 111 2.48 -11.70 -7.44
C HIS A 111 2.17 -10.84 -8.67
N SER A 112 3.11 -10.00 -9.10
CA SER A 112 2.98 -9.18 -10.30
C SER A 112 2.84 -10.03 -11.56
N THR A 113 3.54 -11.16 -11.62
CA THR A 113 3.43 -12.13 -12.72
C THR A 113 2.05 -12.76 -12.77
N ILE A 114 1.53 -13.24 -11.63
CA ILE A 114 0.19 -13.82 -11.51
C ILE A 114 -0.89 -12.79 -11.86
N ASP A 115 -0.79 -11.56 -11.36
CA ASP A 115 -1.74 -10.48 -11.62
C ASP A 115 -1.87 -10.21 -13.12
N LYS A 116 -0.75 -9.97 -13.81
CA LYS A 116 -0.73 -9.71 -15.25
C LYS A 116 -1.23 -10.90 -16.07
N ILE A 117 -0.91 -12.13 -15.66
CA ILE A 117 -1.34 -13.33 -16.37
C ILE A 117 -2.85 -13.53 -16.21
N THR A 118 -3.35 -13.56 -14.98
CA THR A 118 -4.77 -13.77 -14.69
C THR A 118 -5.63 -12.73 -15.39
N GLU A 119 -5.25 -11.45 -15.31
CA GLU A 119 -5.97 -10.36 -15.98
C GLU A 119 -5.99 -10.51 -17.51
N ARG A 120 -4.87 -10.92 -18.12
CA ARG A 120 -4.84 -11.20 -19.57
C ARG A 120 -5.82 -12.33 -19.95
N PHE A 121 -5.92 -13.37 -19.14
CA PHE A 121 -6.79 -14.52 -19.40
C PHE A 121 -8.28 -14.21 -19.21
N LEU A 122 -8.64 -13.18 -18.43
CA LEU A 122 -10.02 -12.71 -18.29
C LEU A 122 -10.58 -12.06 -19.58
N GLY A 123 -9.72 -11.69 -20.54
CA GLY A 123 -10.14 -11.22 -21.86
C GLY A 123 -10.99 -9.96 -21.81
N LYS A 124 -12.29 -10.08 -22.11
CA LYS A 124 -13.26 -8.97 -22.03
C LYS A 124 -13.75 -8.67 -20.61
N ASN A 125 -13.54 -9.61 -19.68
CA ASN A 125 -14.00 -9.51 -18.28
C ASN A 125 -12.89 -8.97 -17.35
N LYS A 126 -11.95 -8.20 -17.88
CA LYS A 126 -10.86 -7.62 -17.11
C LYS A 126 -11.41 -6.67 -16.05
N ILE A 127 -10.76 -6.64 -14.90
CA ILE A 127 -11.10 -5.72 -13.82
C ILE A 127 -10.45 -4.35 -14.07
N GLY A 128 -9.28 -4.33 -14.72
CA GLY A 128 -8.43 -3.16 -14.87
C GLY A 128 -7.44 -3.02 -13.71
N THR A 129 -6.87 -4.12 -13.23
CA THR A 129 -5.83 -4.11 -12.20
C THR A 129 -4.60 -3.32 -12.66
N THR A 130 -3.81 -2.85 -11.70
CA THR A 130 -2.56 -2.14 -12.00
C THR A 130 -1.42 -3.08 -12.44
N GLY A 131 -1.64 -4.40 -12.43
CA GLY A 131 -0.61 -5.41 -12.73
C GLY A 131 0.56 -5.40 -11.75
N ARG A 132 0.34 -4.85 -10.55
CA ARG A 132 1.33 -4.61 -9.49
C ARG A 132 1.32 -5.70 -8.41
N GLY A 133 0.49 -6.74 -8.56
CA GLY A 133 0.46 -7.86 -7.62
C GLY A 133 -0.31 -7.61 -6.32
N ILE A 134 -1.10 -6.53 -6.25
CA ILE A 134 -1.85 -6.16 -5.03
C ILE A 134 -2.87 -7.24 -4.67
N GLY A 135 -3.74 -7.59 -5.61
CA GLY A 135 -4.78 -8.59 -5.40
C GLY A 135 -4.20 -9.95 -5.00
N PRO A 136 -3.24 -10.50 -5.76
CA PRO A 136 -2.57 -11.74 -5.39
C PRO A 136 -1.91 -11.72 -4.00
N ALA A 137 -1.27 -10.61 -3.60
CA ALA A 137 -0.66 -10.50 -2.27
C ALA A 137 -1.69 -10.47 -1.13
N TYR A 138 -2.81 -9.75 -1.32
CA TYR A 138 -3.92 -9.82 -0.37
C TYR A 138 -4.58 -11.20 -0.34
N ALA A 139 -4.72 -11.87 -1.49
CA ALA A 139 -5.23 -13.24 -1.53
C ALA A 139 -4.36 -14.19 -0.72
N ASP A 140 -3.03 -14.08 -0.80
CA ASP A 140 -2.12 -14.89 0.01
C ASP A 140 -2.19 -14.60 1.50
N LYS A 141 -2.36 -13.33 1.87
CA LYS A 141 -2.65 -12.94 3.24
C LYS A 141 -3.90 -13.64 3.76
N ILE A 142 -5.01 -13.59 3.02
CA ILE A 142 -6.28 -14.21 3.43
C ILE A 142 -6.20 -15.75 3.42
N ASN A 143 -5.48 -16.33 2.46
CA ASN A 143 -5.25 -17.76 2.38
C ASN A 143 -4.24 -18.28 3.42
N ARG A 144 -3.57 -17.37 4.16
CA ARG A 144 -2.55 -17.67 5.18
C ARG A 144 -1.30 -18.36 4.62
N ILE A 145 -0.95 -18.04 3.37
CA ILE A 145 0.26 -18.50 2.69
C ILE A 145 1.20 -17.36 2.31
N GLY A 146 0.85 -16.13 2.68
CA GLY A 146 1.64 -14.94 2.37
C GLY A 146 2.94 -14.82 3.17
N ILE A 147 3.89 -14.11 2.57
CA ILE A 147 5.18 -13.77 3.16
C ILE A 147 5.07 -12.39 3.81
N ARG A 148 5.61 -12.23 5.02
CA ARG A 148 5.63 -10.96 5.77
C ARG A 148 7.05 -10.44 5.91
N MET A 149 7.19 -9.16 6.23
CA MET A 149 8.49 -8.51 6.46
C MET A 149 9.37 -9.22 7.48
N ALA A 150 8.78 -9.72 8.57
CA ALA A 150 9.50 -10.50 9.59
C ALA A 150 10.12 -11.79 9.04
N ASP A 151 9.53 -12.40 8.01
CA ASP A 151 9.99 -13.66 7.45
C ASP A 151 11.31 -13.51 6.70
N LEU A 152 11.68 -12.29 6.29
CA LEU A 152 12.96 -11.99 5.62
C LEU A 152 14.19 -12.24 6.52
N PHE A 153 14.00 -12.32 7.83
CA PHE A 153 15.09 -12.48 8.81
C PHE A 153 15.32 -13.93 9.24
N ASP A 154 14.60 -14.88 8.63
CA ASP A 154 14.85 -16.32 8.75
C ASP A 154 14.79 -16.93 7.35
N GLU A 155 15.96 -17.12 6.73
CA GLU A 155 16.10 -17.64 5.37
C GLU A 155 15.45 -19.02 5.20
N HIS A 156 15.52 -19.88 6.22
CA HIS A 156 14.94 -21.21 6.15
C HIS A 156 13.42 -21.16 6.12
N ILE A 157 12.81 -20.36 7.00
CA ILE A 157 11.36 -20.14 7.02
C ILE A 157 10.90 -19.43 5.74
N LEU A 158 11.68 -18.46 5.24
CA LEU A 158 11.38 -17.75 4.00
C LEU A 158 11.28 -18.73 2.82
N ALA A 159 12.27 -19.60 2.65
CA ALA A 159 12.29 -20.58 1.56
C ALA A 159 11.07 -21.52 1.62
N GLN A 160 10.73 -22.05 2.81
CA GLN A 160 9.55 -22.90 3.00
C GLN A 160 8.25 -22.17 2.65
N LYS A 161 8.12 -20.89 3.03
CA LYS A 161 6.94 -20.08 2.71
C LYS A 161 6.83 -19.78 1.22
N VAL A 162 7.94 -19.45 0.57
CA VAL A 162 7.99 -19.24 -0.88
C VAL A 162 7.60 -20.53 -1.61
N GLU A 163 8.14 -21.67 -1.21
CA GLU A 163 7.79 -22.98 -1.78
C GLU A 163 6.29 -23.27 -1.66
N GLY A 164 5.72 -23.14 -0.46
CA GLY A 164 4.29 -23.34 -0.23
C GLY A 164 3.40 -22.37 -1.01
N ALA A 165 3.81 -21.10 -1.14
CA ALA A 165 3.07 -20.12 -1.93
C ALA A 165 3.11 -20.43 -3.44
N LEU A 166 4.22 -20.97 -3.93
CA LEU A 166 4.44 -21.29 -5.34
C LEU A 166 3.85 -22.63 -5.78
N GLU A 167 3.62 -23.58 -4.87
CA GLU A 167 3.14 -24.94 -5.20
C GLU A 167 1.88 -24.92 -6.08
N SER A 168 0.80 -24.30 -5.59
CA SER A 168 -0.46 -24.20 -6.33
C SER A 168 -0.36 -23.27 -7.56
N ARG A 169 0.44 -22.21 -7.45
CA ARG A 169 0.64 -21.21 -8.52
C ARG A 169 1.37 -21.78 -9.72
N ASN A 170 2.41 -22.56 -9.49
CA ASN A 170 3.18 -23.18 -10.55
C ASN A 170 2.35 -24.22 -11.30
N HIS A 171 1.43 -24.92 -10.63
CA HIS A 171 0.43 -25.73 -11.31
C HIS A 171 -0.48 -24.89 -12.22
N LEU A 172 -0.99 -23.75 -11.75
CA LEU A 172 -1.80 -22.86 -12.59
C LEU A 172 -1.00 -22.29 -13.78
N LEU A 173 0.22 -21.79 -13.53
CA LEU A 173 1.11 -21.24 -14.55
C LEU A 173 1.39 -22.25 -15.65
N THR A 174 1.82 -23.46 -15.28
CA THR A 174 2.25 -24.48 -16.24
C THR A 174 1.08 -25.17 -16.93
N LYS A 175 0.06 -25.59 -16.18
CA LYS A 175 -1.03 -26.46 -16.70
C LYS A 175 -2.19 -25.67 -17.30
N VAL A 176 -2.48 -24.47 -16.80
CA VAL A 176 -3.63 -23.66 -17.25
C VAL A 176 -3.18 -22.56 -18.18
N TYR A 177 -2.12 -21.83 -17.82
CA TYR A 177 -1.69 -20.65 -18.56
C TYR A 177 -0.59 -20.91 -19.59
N ASN A 178 -0.04 -22.13 -19.63
CA ASN A 178 1.10 -22.51 -20.46
C ASN A 178 2.24 -21.49 -20.33
N ARG A 179 2.69 -21.28 -19.09
CA ARG A 179 3.79 -20.39 -18.70
C ARG A 179 4.81 -21.17 -17.88
N ARG A 180 6.07 -20.74 -17.95
CA ARG A 180 7.17 -21.32 -17.16
C ARG A 180 6.87 -21.19 -15.66
N ALA A 181 7.20 -22.25 -14.92
CA ALA A 181 7.17 -22.21 -13.46
C ALA A 181 8.19 -21.21 -12.92
N ILE A 182 7.83 -20.56 -11.82
CA ILE A 182 8.68 -19.66 -11.04
C ILE A 182 9.46 -20.54 -10.05
N THR A 183 10.76 -20.33 -9.90
CA THR A 183 11.59 -21.11 -8.98
C THR A 183 11.56 -20.53 -7.56
N VAL A 184 11.81 -21.37 -6.55
CA VAL A 184 11.90 -20.88 -5.16
C VAL A 184 13.14 -20.00 -5.00
N ASP A 185 14.28 -20.48 -5.49
CA ASP A 185 15.57 -19.78 -5.38
C ASP A 185 15.53 -18.37 -5.97
N GLU A 186 14.93 -18.16 -7.16
CA GLU A 186 14.89 -16.83 -7.78
C GLU A 186 14.10 -15.81 -6.94
N VAL A 187 13.06 -16.27 -6.23
CA VAL A 187 12.23 -15.41 -5.38
C VAL A 187 12.93 -15.16 -4.04
N VAL A 188 13.55 -16.20 -3.46
CA VAL A 188 14.28 -16.07 -2.19
C VAL A 188 15.49 -15.14 -2.36
N GLU A 189 16.29 -15.33 -3.40
CA GLU A 189 17.45 -14.48 -3.70
C GLU A 189 17.06 -13.01 -3.91
N ASP A 190 16.00 -12.75 -4.68
CA ASP A 190 15.45 -11.39 -4.87
C ASP A 190 15.06 -10.77 -3.53
N LEU A 191 14.29 -11.47 -2.70
CA LEU A 191 13.83 -10.96 -1.41
C LEU A 191 14.98 -10.72 -0.41
N LEU A 192 15.95 -11.64 -0.34
CA LEU A 192 17.10 -11.52 0.55
C LEU A 192 18.02 -10.34 0.17
N SER A 193 18.05 -9.96 -1.11
CA SER A 193 18.84 -8.81 -1.58
C SER A 193 18.45 -7.48 -0.91
N TYR A 194 17.23 -7.39 -0.37
CA TYR A 194 16.73 -6.18 0.30
C TYR A 194 16.93 -6.16 1.82
N VAL A 195 17.30 -7.28 2.45
CA VAL A 195 17.32 -7.45 3.92
C VAL A 195 18.13 -6.36 4.62
N GLY A 196 19.37 -6.14 4.18
CA GLY A 196 20.27 -5.16 4.81
C GLY A 196 19.72 -3.73 4.75
N ARG A 197 18.97 -3.40 3.69
CA ARG A 197 18.35 -2.08 3.52
C ARG A 197 17.05 -1.93 4.31
N LEU A 198 16.27 -3.02 4.44
CA LEU A 198 15.00 -3.03 5.16
C LEU A 198 15.19 -3.07 6.68
N GLN A 199 16.20 -3.79 7.17
CA GLN A 199 16.44 -4.02 8.60
C GLN A 199 16.30 -2.76 9.48
N PRO A 200 16.90 -1.59 9.16
CA PRO A 200 16.76 -0.39 10.00
C PRO A 200 15.35 0.23 9.97
N MET A 201 14.54 -0.11 8.97
CA MET A 201 13.17 0.39 8.79
C MET A 201 12.13 -0.51 9.47
N ILE A 202 12.45 -1.77 9.78
CA ILE A 202 11.46 -2.70 10.36
C ILE A 202 11.19 -2.36 11.84
N ALA A 203 9.92 -2.32 12.23
CA ALA A 203 9.49 -2.12 13.61
C ALA A 203 8.17 -2.83 13.94
N ASP A 204 7.91 -3.02 15.24
CA ASP A 204 6.56 -3.25 15.76
C ASP A 204 5.77 -1.94 15.72
N THR A 205 5.15 -1.69 14.58
CA THR A 205 4.43 -0.45 14.31
C THR A 205 3.14 -0.33 15.12
N SER A 206 2.47 -1.45 15.45
CA SER A 206 1.26 -1.39 16.28
C SER A 206 1.59 -0.95 17.70
N LEU A 207 2.64 -1.51 18.30
CA LEU A 207 3.12 -1.09 19.61
C LEU A 207 3.59 0.38 19.60
N MET A 208 4.34 0.76 18.57
CA MET A 208 4.83 2.14 18.39
C MET A 208 3.68 3.15 18.31
N ILE A 209 2.66 2.88 17.49
CA ILE A 209 1.52 3.78 17.30
C ILE A 209 0.68 3.86 18.58
N ASN A 210 0.38 2.73 19.23
CA ASN A 210 -0.41 2.77 20.48
C ASN A 210 0.32 3.53 21.59
N ARG A 211 1.64 3.36 21.74
CA ARG A 211 2.43 4.17 22.69
C ARG A 211 2.40 5.65 22.38
N ALA A 212 2.53 6.03 21.10
CA ALA A 212 2.42 7.42 20.69
C ALA A 212 1.04 8.01 21.07
N LEU A 213 -0.03 7.28 20.78
CA LEU A 213 -1.39 7.68 21.15
C LEU A 213 -1.61 7.73 22.67
N ASP A 214 -0.95 6.87 23.46
CA ASP A 214 -1.00 6.88 24.94
C ASP A 214 -0.21 8.07 25.52
N GLU A 215 0.77 8.59 24.79
CA GLU A 215 1.58 9.77 25.11
C GLU A 215 0.97 11.09 24.57
N ASP A 216 -0.29 11.07 24.15
CA ASP A 216 -1.01 12.21 23.53
C ASP A 216 -0.34 12.79 22.26
N LYS A 217 0.54 12.01 21.60
CA LYS A 217 1.13 12.39 20.32
C LYS A 217 0.09 12.33 19.21
N THR A 218 0.24 13.21 18.22
CA THR A 218 -0.68 13.29 17.10
C THR A 218 -0.26 12.34 15.98
N VAL A 219 -1.17 11.42 15.66
CA VAL A 219 -1.05 10.40 14.63
C VAL A 219 -2.08 10.68 13.53
N LEU A 220 -1.57 10.90 12.32
CA LEU A 220 -2.35 11.01 11.10
C LEU A 220 -2.39 9.65 10.40
N PHE A 221 -3.56 9.18 10.02
CA PHE A 221 -3.73 7.98 9.22
C PHE A 221 -4.03 8.38 7.77
N GLU A 222 -3.08 8.12 6.88
CA GLU A 222 -3.17 8.39 5.45
C GLU A 222 -3.86 7.23 4.74
N GLY A 223 -5.10 7.45 4.30
CA GLY A 223 -5.86 6.50 3.50
C GLY A 223 -5.31 6.35 2.09
N ALA A 224 -5.08 5.11 1.66
CA ALA A 224 -4.83 4.77 0.27
C ALA A 224 -6.17 4.59 -0.48
N GLN A 225 -6.22 4.83 -1.80
CA GLN A 225 -7.46 4.75 -2.59
C GLN A 225 -8.63 5.54 -1.96
N ALA A 226 -9.86 5.03 -2.02
CA ALA A 226 -11.05 5.75 -1.60
C ALA A 226 -12.22 4.79 -1.34
N THR A 227 -13.22 5.30 -0.62
CA THR A 227 -14.39 4.55 -0.12
C THR A 227 -15.11 3.77 -1.22
N MET A 228 -15.29 4.32 -2.43
CA MET A 228 -16.02 3.62 -3.50
C MET A 228 -15.19 2.53 -4.21
N LEU A 229 -13.91 2.40 -3.85
CA LEU A 229 -13.02 1.31 -4.24
C LEU A 229 -12.81 0.29 -3.11
N ASP A 230 -13.53 0.40 -2.01
CA ASP A 230 -13.45 -0.56 -0.91
C ASP A 230 -13.90 -1.96 -1.34
N VAL A 231 -13.23 -2.99 -0.83
CA VAL A 231 -13.49 -4.38 -1.21
C VAL A 231 -14.90 -4.84 -0.82
N ASP A 232 -15.45 -4.32 0.27
CA ASP A 232 -16.76 -4.68 0.81
C ASP A 232 -17.83 -3.66 0.41
N HIS A 233 -17.47 -2.37 0.39
CA HIS A 233 -18.42 -1.26 0.28
C HIS A 233 -18.36 -0.51 -1.06
N GLY A 234 -17.40 -0.85 -1.92
CA GLY A 234 -17.22 -0.22 -3.23
C GLY A 234 -18.06 -0.85 -4.33
N THR A 235 -17.79 -0.44 -5.57
CA THR A 235 -18.46 -0.96 -6.78
C THR A 235 -17.92 -2.34 -7.19
N TYR A 236 -18.08 -3.35 -6.33
CA TYR A 236 -17.59 -4.72 -6.58
C TYR A 236 -18.13 -5.28 -7.91
N PRO A 237 -17.31 -5.97 -8.73
CA PRO A 237 -15.93 -6.41 -8.49
C PRO A 237 -14.85 -5.37 -8.84
N PHE A 238 -15.23 -4.17 -9.27
CA PHE A 238 -14.31 -3.12 -9.73
C PHE A 238 -13.81 -2.26 -8.57
N VAL A 239 -13.05 -2.89 -7.69
CA VAL A 239 -12.58 -2.36 -6.39
C VAL A 239 -11.11 -2.75 -6.14
N THR A 240 -10.48 -2.17 -5.13
CA THR A 240 -9.19 -2.69 -4.62
C THR A 240 -9.44 -3.87 -3.67
N SER A 241 -8.40 -4.65 -3.38
CA SER A 241 -8.48 -5.81 -2.48
C SER A 241 -8.25 -5.46 -1.01
N SER A 242 -8.54 -4.21 -0.63
CA SER A 242 -8.28 -3.67 0.71
C SER A 242 -9.41 -2.75 1.16
N SER A 243 -9.37 -2.34 2.43
CA SER A 243 -10.38 -1.45 3.03
C SER A 243 -9.85 -0.02 3.20
N PRO A 244 -10.07 0.90 2.24
CA PRO A 244 -9.70 2.33 2.31
C PRO A 244 -10.64 3.18 3.18
N ILE A 245 -11.63 2.58 3.83
CA ILE A 245 -12.52 3.26 4.79
C ILE A 245 -11.84 3.49 6.14
N ALA A 246 -12.42 4.36 6.99
CA ALA A 246 -11.90 4.65 8.32
C ALA A 246 -11.73 3.39 9.20
N GLY A 247 -12.64 2.42 9.09
CA GLY A 247 -12.52 1.14 9.82
C GLY A 247 -11.28 0.32 9.43
N GLY A 248 -10.78 0.49 8.20
CA GLY A 248 -9.55 -0.15 7.73
C GLY A 248 -8.30 0.34 8.47
N VAL A 249 -8.35 1.51 9.10
CA VAL A 249 -7.25 2.01 9.95
C VAL A 249 -7.04 1.09 11.15
N CYS A 250 -8.11 0.62 11.78
CA CYS A 250 -8.01 -0.25 12.96
C CYS A 250 -7.28 -1.56 12.62
N THR A 251 -7.67 -2.21 11.52
CA THR A 251 -7.07 -3.48 11.10
C THR A 251 -5.69 -3.28 10.47
N GLY A 252 -5.44 -2.12 9.86
CA GLY A 252 -4.23 -1.81 9.12
C GLY A 252 -3.09 -1.19 9.92
N ALA A 253 -3.39 -0.63 11.10
CA ALA A 253 -2.40 -0.07 12.04
C ALA A 253 -2.41 -0.75 13.42
N GLY A 254 -3.39 -1.61 13.71
CA GLY A 254 -3.51 -2.28 15.00
C GLY A 254 -3.90 -1.33 16.14
N ILE A 255 -4.88 -0.44 15.89
CA ILE A 255 -5.44 0.45 16.91
C ILE A 255 -6.90 0.09 17.20
N GLY A 256 -7.35 0.33 18.44
CA GLY A 256 -8.76 0.14 18.81
C GLY A 256 -9.67 1.17 18.12
N PRO A 257 -10.92 0.80 17.75
CA PRO A 257 -11.83 1.70 17.05
C PRO A 257 -12.21 2.95 17.86
N THR A 258 -12.24 2.85 19.19
CA THR A 258 -12.51 3.97 20.10
C THR A 258 -11.37 4.97 20.21
N ARG A 259 -10.22 4.71 19.56
CA ARG A 259 -9.05 5.59 19.56
C ARG A 259 -9.09 6.62 18.43
N ILE A 260 -10.04 6.53 17.49
CA ILE A 260 -10.16 7.47 16.37
C ILE A 260 -10.96 8.70 16.82
N ASP A 261 -10.33 9.88 16.81
CA ASP A 261 -10.99 11.12 17.23
C ASP A 261 -11.72 11.82 16.08
N ARG A 262 -11.13 11.78 14.88
CA ARG A 262 -11.62 12.54 13.73
C ARG A 262 -11.41 11.80 12.42
N VAL A 263 -12.41 11.85 11.55
CA VAL A 263 -12.34 11.36 10.17
C VAL A 263 -12.59 12.54 9.21
N ILE A 264 -11.67 12.74 8.28
CA ILE A 264 -11.71 13.78 7.25
C ILE A 264 -11.90 13.08 5.90
N GLY A 265 -13.08 13.23 5.30
CA GLY A 265 -13.37 12.78 3.95
C GLY A 265 -12.96 13.83 2.93
N VAL A 266 -12.01 13.49 2.06
CA VAL A 266 -11.57 14.34 0.95
C VAL A 266 -12.45 14.04 -0.26
N ILE A 267 -13.05 15.09 -0.81
CA ILE A 267 -13.94 15.03 -1.98
C ILE A 267 -13.47 16.03 -3.03
N LYS A 268 -13.47 15.62 -4.29
CA LYS A 268 -13.16 16.46 -5.45
C LYS A 268 -14.45 17.07 -5.98
N ALA A 269 -14.38 18.29 -6.52
CA ALA A 269 -15.53 19.03 -7.04
C ALA A 269 -16.24 18.30 -8.21
N TYR A 270 -15.54 17.38 -8.85
CA TYR A 270 -16.05 16.45 -9.86
C TYR A 270 -15.53 15.05 -9.54
N THR A 271 -16.17 14.03 -10.09
CA THR A 271 -15.76 12.63 -9.91
C THR A 271 -14.78 12.21 -11.00
N THR A 272 -13.80 11.39 -10.64
CA THR A 272 -12.93 10.69 -11.59
C THR A 272 -12.82 9.23 -11.21
N ARG A 273 -12.65 8.35 -12.19
CA ARG A 273 -12.43 6.92 -11.97
C ARG A 273 -11.25 6.46 -12.82
N VAL A 274 -10.32 5.73 -12.20
CA VAL A 274 -9.25 5.04 -12.92
C VAL A 274 -9.57 3.55 -12.94
N GLY A 275 -9.42 2.91 -14.10
CA GLY A 275 -9.79 1.51 -14.31
C GLY A 275 -11.25 1.34 -14.73
N SER A 276 -11.68 0.09 -14.88
CA SER A 276 -13.03 -0.24 -15.35
C SER A 276 -14.06 -0.16 -14.22
N GLY A 277 -15.33 -0.25 -14.58
CA GLY A 277 -16.46 -0.37 -13.67
C GLY A 277 -17.51 0.73 -13.83
N PRO A 278 -18.66 0.60 -13.14
CA PRO A 278 -19.75 1.55 -13.28
C PRO A 278 -19.30 2.97 -12.91
N PHE A 279 -19.62 3.92 -13.78
CA PHE A 279 -19.42 5.34 -13.53
C PHE A 279 -20.66 6.14 -14.00
N PRO A 280 -21.70 6.26 -13.15
CA PRO A 280 -22.99 6.81 -13.58
C PRO A 280 -22.96 8.26 -14.06
N THR A 281 -21.94 9.02 -13.66
CA THR A 281 -21.75 10.44 -13.99
C THR A 281 -20.58 10.66 -14.94
N GLU A 282 -20.18 9.62 -15.70
CA GLU A 282 -19.16 9.75 -16.74
C GLU A 282 -19.68 10.65 -17.87
N LEU A 283 -18.90 11.68 -18.21
CA LEU A 283 -19.18 12.59 -19.31
C LEU A 283 -18.42 12.13 -20.55
N PHE A 284 -19.08 12.17 -21.71
CA PHE A 284 -18.52 11.78 -23.01
C PHE A 284 -18.56 12.93 -24.04
N ASP A 285 -18.82 14.14 -23.57
CA ASP A 285 -18.83 15.36 -24.35
C ASP A 285 -17.55 16.19 -24.12
N GLN A 286 -17.57 17.47 -24.46
CA GLN A 286 -16.41 18.36 -24.33
C GLN A 286 -16.06 18.74 -22.88
N ASP A 287 -16.94 18.45 -21.92
CA ASP A 287 -16.74 18.76 -20.51
C ASP A 287 -16.11 17.57 -19.73
N GLY A 288 -15.94 16.41 -20.40
CA GLY A 288 -15.40 15.14 -19.86
C GLY A 288 -13.97 14.79 -20.26
#